data_AF-A0A8C8UJX6-F1
#
_entry.id   AF-A0A8C8UJX6-F1
#
_cell.length_a   1.000
_cell.length_b   1.000
_cell.length_c   1.000
_cell.angle_alpha   90.00
_cell.angle_beta   90.00
_cell.angle_gamma   90.00
#
_symmetry.space_group_name_H-M   'P 1'
#
loop_
_entity.id
_entity.type
_entity.pdbx_description
1 polymer ?
#
loop_
_entity_poly.entity_id
_entity_poly.type
_entity_poly.pdbx_seq_one_letter_code
_entity_poly.pdbx_strand_id
1 'polypeptide(L)'
;LLQPPAEQAARPGRPALTQHLLYTRPCKPPSGKEEAQARSSALPSLSLAMDSEYEISHVRKLQAQHAQMQEKTFTKWINNIFRLVLVGVRIQNLYTELSDGAHLLRLLELISGEALPTPSPGRLRVHFLENSSHALAFLRVPIPFIGPENIVDGDQSLILGLLWVIILRFQISHISLDRVLATEDRELSAAWLSAKEALLVWCQRKTVSYPNVNITDFSRSWSDGLGFNALLHAHRPDLLDYGSLSLDHPLHNLSSAFRVAEQELGIAQLLDPEDVAAPHPDERSIMTYVSLYYHYFSRLHQGQTAEWGKRPILLQLQETETLQSQYEQLAADLLYWIEEKQMQLEARDFPDSLPAMRQLLAAFASFHTQEKPPRLQQRGAIEALLLQLQTTLRAQNRRPFLPREGLGPADLARRWAELERAEASRSQAVQHRLLQLERLDSLARRFQCKAALRESFLNESEQMLDQARDSLTKPTTGEAATQRLSMLEARILPQEGRFQALGAYLMQVGRPLPVFCSSPNPSMALLTLRRGRLEQTLQLAQFLHSCEEEEAWLREHRQIMEKAALGRDLTQISTALQKHKVSAL
;
A
#
# COMPACT_ATOMS: atom_id res chain seq x y z
N LEU A 1 38.15 -33.29 0.60
CA LEU A 1 37.49 -34.49 1.18
C LEU A 1 36.00 -34.29 1.03
N LEU A 2 35.21 -35.11 0.32
CA LEU A 2 35.50 -36.17 -0.66
C LEU A 2 34.26 -36.29 -1.60
N GLN A 3 34.34 -37.10 -2.65
CA GLN A 3 33.35 -37.17 -3.74
C GLN A 3 32.00 -37.84 -3.37
N PRO A 4 30.95 -37.67 -4.19
CA PRO A 4 29.78 -38.56 -4.21
C PRO A 4 30.14 -39.93 -4.83
N PRO A 5 29.32 -40.99 -4.62
CA PRO A 5 29.59 -42.33 -5.13
C PRO A 5 29.24 -42.51 -6.62
N ALA A 6 29.87 -43.50 -7.25
CA ALA A 6 29.60 -43.96 -8.60
C ALA A 6 29.77 -45.49 -8.69
N GLU A 7 28.95 -46.16 -9.50
CA GLU A 7 29.17 -47.48 -10.14
C GLU A 7 28.02 -47.65 -11.18
N GLN A 8 28.26 -47.81 -12.49
CA GLN A 8 28.78 -48.97 -13.25
C GLN A 8 27.84 -50.20 -13.18
N ALA A 9 27.51 -50.93 -14.26
CA ALA A 9 27.89 -50.90 -15.69
C ALA A 9 26.62 -51.22 -16.57
N ALA A 10 26.62 -51.53 -17.88
CA ALA A 10 27.64 -51.90 -18.88
C ALA A 10 27.20 -51.56 -20.33
N ARG A 11 27.60 -52.36 -21.34
CA ARG A 11 27.19 -52.38 -22.76
C ARG A 11 27.22 -53.84 -23.28
N PRO A 12 26.61 -54.20 -24.44
CA PRO A 12 27.20 -54.03 -25.79
C PRO A 12 26.16 -53.56 -26.85
N GLY A 13 26.45 -53.25 -28.13
CA GLY A 13 27.71 -53.05 -28.87
C GLY A 13 27.54 -53.18 -30.41
N ARG A 14 28.17 -52.27 -31.20
CA ARG A 14 28.39 -52.28 -32.69
C ARG A 14 27.19 -51.99 -33.63
N PRO A 15 27.43 -51.61 -34.91
CA PRO A 15 28.48 -50.71 -35.44
C PRO A 15 27.97 -49.65 -36.46
N ALA A 16 28.83 -48.71 -36.84
CA ALA A 16 28.61 -47.76 -37.94
C ALA A 16 29.43 -48.14 -39.18
N LEU A 17 28.99 -47.73 -40.38
CA LEU A 17 29.72 -47.86 -41.65
C LEU A 17 29.82 -46.51 -42.37
N THR A 18 31.05 -46.10 -42.65
CA THR A 18 31.45 -44.96 -43.49
C THR A 18 31.80 -45.46 -44.90
N GLN A 19 31.56 -44.67 -45.95
CA GLN A 19 32.27 -44.83 -47.23
C GLN A 19 32.32 -43.54 -48.07
N HIS A 20 33.17 -43.55 -49.11
CA HIS A 20 33.84 -42.37 -49.67
C HIS A 20 33.28 -41.82 -51.00
N LEU A 21 33.49 -40.51 -51.17
CA LEU A 21 33.85 -39.75 -52.39
C LEU A 21 34.19 -40.56 -53.67
N LEU A 22 33.63 -40.18 -54.84
CA LEU A 22 34.32 -39.52 -55.98
C LEU A 22 33.51 -39.44 -57.32
N TYR A 23 33.36 -38.21 -57.82
CA TYR A 23 33.47 -37.70 -59.21
C TYR A 23 33.00 -38.46 -60.51
N THR A 24 32.28 -37.67 -61.36
CA THR A 24 32.26 -37.60 -62.86
C THR A 24 31.37 -38.46 -63.81
N ARG A 25 30.56 -37.69 -64.60
CA ARG A 25 29.99 -37.78 -65.99
C ARG A 25 30.73 -38.64 -67.07
N PRO A 26 30.19 -38.86 -68.32
CA PRO A 26 28.82 -38.70 -68.90
C PRO A 26 28.32 -39.73 -70.01
N CYS A 27 27.08 -39.55 -70.50
CA CYS A 27 26.56 -39.68 -71.90
C CYS A 27 26.18 -41.02 -72.62
N LYS A 28 24.96 -40.97 -73.22
CA LYS A 28 24.37 -41.69 -74.40
C LYS A 28 24.05 -43.20 -74.30
N PRO A 29 22.91 -43.64 -74.90
CA PRO A 29 22.93 -44.40 -76.16
C PRO A 29 21.82 -43.94 -77.17
N PRO A 30 21.33 -44.72 -78.16
CA PRO A 30 21.82 -44.61 -79.55
C PRO A 30 20.71 -44.38 -80.62
N SER A 31 21.08 -44.45 -81.90
CA SER A 31 20.27 -44.07 -83.08
C SER A 31 20.14 -45.17 -84.15
N GLY A 32 18.97 -45.25 -84.81
CA GLY A 32 18.70 -45.96 -86.07
C GLY A 32 17.18 -46.13 -86.26
N LYS A 33 16.48 -45.37 -87.11
CA LYS A 33 16.44 -45.30 -88.59
C LYS A 33 15.73 -46.48 -89.27
N GLU A 34 14.56 -46.22 -89.83
CA GLU A 34 14.20 -46.61 -91.21
C GLU A 34 13.12 -45.67 -91.78
N GLU A 35 12.98 -45.60 -93.10
CA GLU A 35 12.27 -44.56 -93.86
C GLU A 35 11.06 -45.13 -94.61
N ALA A 36 10.02 -44.31 -94.88
CA ALA A 36 9.33 -44.32 -96.19
C ALA A 36 8.37 -43.13 -96.42
N GLN A 37 8.50 -42.56 -97.63
CA GLN A 37 7.44 -41.96 -98.47
C GLN A 37 6.80 -40.60 -98.10
N ALA A 38 7.21 -39.60 -98.89
CA ALA A 38 6.59 -38.29 -98.98
C ALA A 38 5.36 -38.27 -99.91
N ARG A 39 4.41 -37.35 -99.64
CA ARG A 39 3.67 -36.60 -100.67
C ARG A 39 2.96 -35.36 -100.10
N SER A 40 3.30 -34.19 -100.65
CA SER A 40 2.46 -33.00 -100.83
C SER A 40 1.64 -32.45 -99.64
N SER A 41 2.16 -31.42 -98.97
CA SER A 41 1.68 -30.02 -99.16
C SER A 41 2.45 -29.05 -98.24
N ALA A 42 2.61 -27.80 -98.68
CA ALA A 42 3.24 -26.75 -97.87
C ALA A 42 2.22 -26.13 -96.89
N LEU A 43 2.74 -25.43 -95.86
CA LEU A 43 2.04 -24.64 -94.82
C LEU A 43 1.60 -25.42 -93.55
N PRO A 44 2.51 -25.48 -92.55
CA PRO A 44 2.11 -25.35 -91.14
C PRO A 44 2.88 -24.25 -90.37
N SER A 45 3.82 -23.53 -91.01
CA SER A 45 4.67 -22.53 -90.35
C SER A 45 3.96 -21.21 -90.00
N LEU A 46 2.82 -20.92 -90.64
CA LEU A 46 2.06 -19.69 -90.42
C LEU A 46 1.11 -19.77 -89.22
N SER A 47 0.41 -20.89 -88.98
CA SER A 47 -0.55 -20.96 -87.85
C SER A 47 0.16 -20.97 -86.50
N LEU A 48 1.21 -21.78 -86.33
CA LEU A 48 2.03 -21.79 -85.11
C LEU A 48 2.70 -20.44 -84.81
N ALA A 49 3.04 -19.67 -85.85
CA ALA A 49 3.55 -18.32 -85.70
C ALA A 49 2.42 -17.34 -85.29
N MET A 50 1.23 -17.44 -85.91
CA MET A 50 0.07 -16.60 -85.57
C MET A 50 -0.48 -16.89 -84.17
N ASP A 51 -0.48 -18.15 -83.71
CA ASP A 51 -0.87 -18.53 -82.36
C ASP A 51 0.13 -17.96 -81.34
N SER A 52 1.44 -18.08 -81.61
CA SER A 52 2.49 -17.48 -80.77
C SER A 52 2.44 -15.94 -80.75
N GLU A 53 2.19 -15.31 -81.90
CA GLU A 53 2.06 -13.85 -82.01
C GLU A 53 0.79 -13.34 -81.33
N TYR A 54 -0.31 -14.09 -81.40
CA TYR A 54 -1.53 -13.83 -80.65
C TYR A 54 -1.30 -13.93 -79.13
N GLU A 55 -0.67 -15.01 -78.65
CA GLU A 55 -0.29 -15.17 -77.23
C GLU A 55 0.62 -14.04 -76.74
N ILE A 56 1.66 -13.69 -77.51
CA ILE A 56 2.56 -12.56 -77.19
C ILE A 56 1.79 -11.23 -77.15
N SER A 57 0.86 -11.00 -78.09
CA SER A 57 0.02 -9.79 -78.09
C SER A 57 -0.91 -9.72 -76.88
N HIS A 58 -1.47 -10.87 -76.46
CA HIS A 58 -2.36 -10.98 -75.32
C HIS A 58 -1.60 -10.76 -74.00
N VAL A 59 -0.43 -11.37 -73.84
CA VAL A 59 0.46 -11.18 -72.69
C VAL A 59 0.90 -9.71 -72.59
N ARG A 60 1.31 -9.07 -73.69
CA ARG A 60 1.65 -7.63 -73.71
C ARG A 60 0.47 -6.75 -73.31
N LYS A 61 -0.75 -7.07 -73.77
CA LYS A 61 -1.96 -6.33 -73.42
C LYS A 61 -2.29 -6.44 -71.93
N LEU A 62 -2.20 -7.64 -71.36
CA LEU A 62 -2.38 -7.86 -69.91
C LEU A 62 -1.30 -7.14 -69.09
N GLN A 63 -0.02 -7.22 -69.50
CA GLN A 63 1.08 -6.50 -68.86
C GLN A 63 0.87 -4.98 -68.87
N ALA A 64 0.38 -4.42 -69.98
CA ALA A 64 0.06 -2.99 -70.06
C ALA A 64 -1.11 -2.60 -69.13
N GLN A 65 -2.14 -3.44 -69.01
CA GLN A 65 -3.25 -3.23 -68.07
C GLN A 65 -2.76 -3.30 -66.61
N HIS A 66 -1.90 -4.27 -66.26
CA HIS A 66 -1.29 -4.36 -64.94
C HIS A 66 -0.41 -3.16 -64.62
N ALA A 67 0.41 -2.69 -65.57
CA ALA A 67 1.23 -1.50 -65.40
C ALA A 67 0.40 -0.23 -65.16
N GLN A 68 -0.71 -0.04 -65.89
CA GLN A 68 -1.62 1.10 -65.68
C GLN A 68 -2.28 1.08 -64.30
N MET A 69 -2.75 -0.09 -63.85
CA MET A 69 -3.33 -0.25 -62.51
C MET A 69 -2.28 0.00 -61.40
N GLN A 70 -1.05 -0.52 -61.58
CA GLN A 70 0.07 -0.27 -60.66
C GLN A 70 0.44 1.21 -60.60
N GLU A 71 0.54 1.89 -61.74
CA GLU A 71 0.88 3.31 -61.82
C GLU A 71 -0.11 4.17 -61.02
N LYS A 72 -1.41 3.99 -61.27
CA LYS A 72 -2.46 4.68 -60.51
C LYS A 72 -2.37 4.39 -59.01
N THR A 73 -2.26 3.10 -58.65
CA THR A 73 -2.26 2.63 -57.25
C THR A 73 -1.05 3.15 -56.49
N PHE A 74 0.15 3.04 -57.07
CA PHE A 74 1.39 3.50 -56.45
C PHE A 74 1.47 5.02 -56.40
N THR A 75 0.97 5.73 -57.41
CA THR A 75 0.87 7.21 -57.39
C THR A 75 -0.07 7.67 -56.26
N LYS A 76 -1.25 7.05 -56.12
CA LYS A 76 -2.16 7.31 -54.99
C LYS A 76 -1.52 6.94 -53.64
N TRP A 77 -0.74 5.87 -53.58
CA TRP A 77 -0.05 5.42 -52.37
C TRP A 77 1.02 6.42 -51.89
N ILE A 78 1.92 6.87 -52.78
CA ILE A 78 2.91 7.91 -52.44
C ILE A 78 2.20 9.20 -52.02
N ASN A 79 1.18 9.61 -52.75
CA ASN A 79 0.39 10.80 -52.42
C ASN A 79 -0.30 10.69 -51.06
N ASN A 80 -0.78 9.51 -50.67
CA ASN A 80 -1.34 9.29 -49.33
C ASN A 80 -0.28 9.43 -48.24
N ILE A 81 0.95 8.96 -48.46
CA ILE A 81 2.06 9.12 -47.52
C ILE A 81 2.47 10.60 -47.41
N PHE A 82 2.66 11.28 -48.54
CA PHE A 82 3.01 12.70 -48.56
C PHE A 82 1.92 13.55 -47.89
N ARG A 83 0.63 13.29 -48.14
CA ARG A 83 -0.50 14.00 -47.51
C ARG A 83 -0.44 14.02 -45.97
N LEU A 84 0.16 13.01 -45.34
CA LEU A 84 0.24 12.91 -43.88
C LEU A 84 1.27 13.87 -43.25
N VAL A 85 2.26 14.36 -44.01
CA VAL A 85 3.41 15.12 -43.46
C VAL A 85 3.81 16.35 -44.30
N LEU A 86 3.51 16.37 -45.60
CA LEU A 86 3.91 17.41 -46.55
C LEU A 86 2.67 18.08 -47.16
N VAL A 87 2.37 19.29 -46.70
CA VAL A 87 1.27 20.10 -47.24
C VAL A 87 1.65 20.60 -48.65
N GLY A 88 0.82 20.30 -49.65
CA GLY A 88 0.92 20.84 -51.00
C GLY A 88 1.77 20.04 -52.00
N VAL A 89 2.46 18.97 -51.58
CA VAL A 89 3.17 18.07 -52.50
C VAL A 89 2.21 16.98 -52.99
N ARG A 90 2.01 16.87 -54.30
CA ARG A 90 1.20 15.82 -54.93
C ARG A 90 1.77 15.43 -56.29
N ILE A 91 2.25 14.19 -56.40
CA ILE A 91 2.71 13.59 -57.64
C ILE A 91 1.53 13.39 -58.59
N GLN A 92 1.69 13.84 -59.83
CA GLN A 92 0.76 13.62 -60.94
C GLN A 92 1.32 12.62 -61.95
N ASN A 93 2.61 12.71 -62.28
CA ASN A 93 3.30 11.76 -63.14
C ASN A 93 4.48 11.12 -62.40
N LEU A 94 4.30 9.83 -62.10
CA LEU A 94 5.22 9.01 -61.32
C LEU A 94 6.65 8.97 -61.90
N TYR A 95 6.77 8.89 -63.22
CA TYR A 95 8.04 8.66 -63.90
C TYR A 95 8.87 9.94 -64.03
N THR A 96 8.22 11.09 -64.23
CA THR A 96 8.92 12.38 -64.34
C THR A 96 9.20 13.03 -63.00
N GLU A 97 8.38 12.80 -61.98
CA GLU A 97 8.54 13.49 -60.68
C GLU A 97 9.45 12.72 -59.70
N LEU A 98 9.70 11.43 -59.93
CA LEU A 98 10.71 10.66 -59.21
C LEU A 98 12.12 10.78 -59.83
N SER A 99 12.25 11.32 -61.04
CA SER A 99 13.52 11.29 -61.80
C SER A 99 14.64 12.15 -61.20
N ASP A 100 14.33 13.09 -60.30
CA ASP A 100 15.33 13.89 -59.59
C ASP A 100 15.91 13.20 -58.33
N GLY A 101 15.32 12.06 -57.94
CA GLY A 101 15.63 11.31 -56.72
C GLY A 101 15.21 11.98 -55.41
N ALA A 102 14.76 13.23 -55.42
CA ALA A 102 14.44 14.01 -54.21
C ALA A 102 13.14 13.53 -53.56
N HIS A 103 12.08 13.34 -54.36
CA HIS A 103 10.83 12.75 -53.88
C HIS A 103 11.03 11.30 -53.40
N LEU A 104 11.92 10.54 -54.04
CA LEU A 104 12.23 9.17 -53.64
C LEU A 104 12.96 9.12 -52.28
N LEU A 105 14.00 9.94 -52.08
CA LEU A 105 14.66 10.08 -50.78
C LEU A 105 13.67 10.50 -49.69
N ARG A 106 12.82 11.50 -49.97
CA ARG A 106 11.84 11.98 -48.99
C ARG A 106 10.77 10.92 -48.66
N LEU A 107 10.33 10.13 -49.64
CA LEU A 107 9.45 8.99 -49.40
C LEU A 107 10.09 7.97 -48.46
N LEU A 108 11.36 7.60 -48.70
CA LEU A 108 12.10 6.64 -47.89
C LEU A 108 12.31 7.13 -46.45
N GLU A 109 12.62 8.41 -46.27
CA GLU A 109 12.74 9.08 -44.96
C GLU A 109 11.42 8.98 -44.18
N LEU A 110 10.29 9.30 -44.83
CA LEU A 110 8.96 9.29 -44.21
C LEU A 110 8.46 7.89 -43.81
N ILE A 111 8.71 6.86 -44.63
CA ILE A 111 8.22 5.49 -44.33
C ILE A 111 9.15 4.69 -43.42
N SER A 112 10.44 5.04 -43.34
CA SER A 112 11.39 4.39 -42.44
C SER A 112 11.49 5.07 -41.07
N GLY A 113 11.27 6.39 -41.02
CA GLY A 113 11.57 7.22 -39.85
C GLY A 113 13.07 7.48 -39.64
N GLU A 114 13.94 7.04 -40.55
CA GLU A 114 15.38 7.29 -40.51
C GLU A 114 15.74 8.54 -41.30
N ALA A 115 16.64 9.38 -40.75
CA ALA A 115 17.11 10.59 -41.41
C ALA A 115 18.07 10.25 -42.56
N LEU A 116 17.64 10.55 -43.79
CA LEU A 116 18.43 10.35 -45.01
C LEU A 116 19.26 11.60 -45.38
N PRO A 117 20.29 11.45 -46.24
CA PRO A 117 21.03 12.58 -46.77
C PRO A 117 20.08 13.59 -47.44
N THR A 118 20.28 14.88 -47.16
CA THR A 118 19.53 15.94 -47.84
C THR A 118 19.77 15.86 -49.35
N PRO A 119 18.72 15.82 -50.19
CA PRO A 119 18.89 15.70 -51.63
C PRO A 119 19.73 16.87 -52.18
N SER A 120 20.66 16.55 -53.07
CA SER A 120 21.51 17.54 -53.72
C SER A 120 20.62 18.53 -54.52
N PRO A 121 20.76 19.85 -54.32
CA PRO A 121 19.82 20.84 -54.88
C PRO A 121 20.10 21.19 -56.36
N GLY A 122 21.08 20.54 -56.98
CA GLY A 122 21.55 20.87 -58.32
C GLY A 122 20.69 20.25 -59.42
N ARG A 123 20.44 20.99 -60.50
CA ARG A 123 19.54 20.60 -61.60
C ARG A 123 20.21 19.82 -62.75
N LEU A 124 21.41 19.27 -62.51
CA LEU A 124 22.18 18.51 -63.50
C LEU A 124 21.94 17.01 -63.29
N ARG A 125 21.91 16.22 -64.37
CA ARG A 125 21.67 14.76 -64.33
C ARG A 125 22.58 14.02 -63.33
N VAL A 126 23.80 14.50 -63.09
CA VAL A 126 24.73 13.93 -62.09
C VAL A 126 24.19 13.99 -60.66
N HIS A 127 23.51 15.07 -60.28
CA HIS A 127 22.89 15.24 -58.96
C HIS A 127 21.66 14.34 -58.79
N PHE A 128 20.89 14.16 -59.87
CA PHE A 128 19.74 13.24 -59.88
C PHE A 128 20.17 11.77 -59.75
N LEU A 129 21.28 11.40 -60.41
CA LEU A 129 21.92 10.09 -60.26
C LEU A 129 22.47 9.89 -58.85
N GLU A 130 23.08 10.91 -58.24
CA GLU A 130 23.58 10.89 -56.85
C GLU A 130 22.42 10.68 -55.85
N ASN A 131 21.36 11.49 -55.94
CA ASN A 131 20.15 11.35 -55.11
C ASN A 131 19.53 9.95 -55.24
N SER A 132 19.39 9.46 -56.47
CA SER A 132 18.85 8.12 -56.75
C SER A 132 19.76 7.01 -56.24
N SER A 133 21.08 7.20 -56.30
CA SER A 133 22.07 6.25 -55.76
C SER A 133 21.98 6.17 -54.24
N HIS A 134 21.80 7.29 -53.54
CA HIS A 134 21.59 7.30 -52.09
C HIS A 134 20.29 6.56 -51.69
N ALA A 135 19.20 6.75 -52.44
CA ALA A 135 17.95 6.04 -52.21
C ALA A 135 18.09 4.52 -52.40
N LEU A 136 18.75 4.08 -53.49
CA LEU A 136 19.00 2.66 -53.76
C LEU A 136 19.96 2.03 -52.73
N ALA A 137 21.00 2.74 -52.32
CA ALA A 137 21.94 2.29 -51.30
C ALA A 137 21.26 2.06 -49.93
N PHE A 138 20.35 2.97 -49.53
CA PHE A 138 19.55 2.82 -48.31
C PHE A 138 18.67 1.57 -48.31
N LEU A 139 18.05 1.25 -49.45
CA LEU A 139 17.16 0.10 -49.57
C LEU A 139 17.86 -1.25 -49.40
N ARG A 140 19.18 -1.30 -49.61
CA ARG A 140 20.03 -2.50 -49.49
C ARG A 140 19.45 -3.71 -50.26
N VAL A 141 18.74 -3.43 -51.35
CA VAL A 141 18.21 -4.46 -52.26
C VAL A 141 19.40 -5.22 -52.84
N PRO A 142 19.36 -6.55 -53.01
CA PRO A 142 20.26 -7.19 -53.96
C PRO A 142 20.00 -6.58 -55.35
N ILE A 143 20.98 -5.84 -55.87
CA ILE A 143 20.91 -5.20 -57.19
C ILE A 143 21.42 -6.18 -58.24
N PRO A 144 20.53 -6.73 -59.08
CA PRO A 144 20.97 -7.14 -60.42
C PRO A 144 20.34 -6.36 -61.58
N PHE A 145 19.27 -5.55 -61.38
CA PHE A 145 18.49 -4.99 -62.51
C PHE A 145 17.94 -3.56 -62.39
N ILE A 146 18.10 -2.83 -61.28
CA ILE A 146 17.64 -1.43 -61.16
C ILE A 146 18.83 -0.55 -60.78
N GLY A 147 19.32 0.26 -61.73
CA GLY A 147 20.32 1.30 -61.52
C GLY A 147 19.68 2.68 -61.32
N PRO A 148 20.43 3.66 -60.76
CA PRO A 148 19.96 5.04 -60.62
C PRO A 148 19.61 5.67 -61.99
N GLU A 149 20.30 5.29 -63.07
CA GLU A 149 20.02 5.73 -64.43
C GLU A 149 18.60 5.39 -64.89
N ASN A 150 18.06 4.24 -64.50
CA ASN A 150 16.71 3.83 -64.90
C ASN A 150 15.63 4.71 -64.26
N ILE A 151 15.90 5.25 -63.07
CA ILE A 151 15.00 6.17 -62.35
C ILE A 151 15.07 7.55 -63.01
N VAL A 152 16.29 8.04 -63.25
CA VAL A 152 16.54 9.38 -63.82
C VAL A 152 16.08 9.48 -65.27
N ASP A 153 16.18 8.40 -66.04
CA ASP A 153 15.75 8.35 -67.44
C ASP A 153 14.27 7.92 -67.61
N GLY A 154 13.56 7.64 -66.51
CA GLY A 154 12.10 7.45 -66.50
C GLY A 154 11.59 6.07 -66.94
N ASP A 155 12.35 4.98 -66.72
CA ASP A 155 11.93 3.62 -67.09
C ASP A 155 10.71 3.18 -66.25
N GLN A 156 9.56 3.10 -66.92
CA GLN A 156 8.28 2.78 -66.28
C GLN A 156 8.29 1.43 -65.55
N SER A 157 8.89 0.41 -66.16
CA SER A 157 8.87 -0.95 -65.62
C SER A 157 9.76 -1.07 -64.39
N LEU A 158 10.93 -0.41 -64.42
CA LEU A 158 11.89 -0.44 -63.32
C LEU A 158 11.47 0.49 -62.17
N ILE A 159 10.82 1.62 -62.45
CA ILE A 159 10.23 2.51 -61.42
C ILE A 159 9.07 1.81 -60.69
N LEU A 160 8.14 1.16 -61.40
CA LEU A 160 7.07 0.36 -60.77
C LEU A 160 7.65 -0.83 -60.00
N GLY A 161 8.69 -1.49 -60.52
CA GLY A 161 9.43 -2.54 -59.83
C GLY A 161 10.08 -2.07 -58.52
N LEU A 162 10.72 -0.91 -58.53
CA LEU A 162 11.33 -0.28 -57.37
C LEU A 162 10.29 0.06 -56.29
N LEU A 163 9.20 0.71 -56.68
CA LEU A 163 8.12 1.08 -55.77
C LEU A 163 7.45 -0.15 -55.15
N TRP A 164 7.28 -1.23 -55.92
CA TRP A 164 6.85 -2.50 -55.36
C TRP A 164 7.82 -3.04 -54.31
N VAL A 165 9.14 -3.00 -54.52
CA VAL A 165 10.12 -3.41 -53.50
C VAL A 165 10.02 -2.55 -52.24
N ILE A 166 9.78 -1.24 -52.39
CA ILE A 166 9.59 -0.31 -51.26
C ILE A 166 8.31 -0.66 -50.49
N ILE A 167 7.16 -0.81 -51.16
CA ILE A 167 5.89 -1.21 -50.55
C ILE A 167 6.02 -2.58 -49.87
N LEU A 168 6.60 -3.55 -50.57
CA LEU A 168 6.81 -4.89 -50.05
C LEU A 168 7.66 -4.86 -48.78
N ARG A 169 8.74 -4.05 -48.73
CA ARG A 169 9.63 -3.94 -47.57
C ARG A 169 9.02 -3.15 -46.40
N PHE A 170 8.50 -1.96 -46.64
CA PHE A 170 8.08 -1.05 -45.57
C PHE A 170 6.61 -1.18 -45.18
N GLN A 171 5.74 -1.68 -46.06
CA GLN A 171 4.33 -1.88 -45.76
C GLN A 171 3.94 -3.35 -45.57
N ILE A 172 4.50 -4.30 -46.34
CA ILE A 172 3.99 -5.68 -46.32
C ILE A 172 4.87 -6.63 -45.51
N SER A 173 6.21 -6.54 -45.55
CA SER A 173 7.08 -7.59 -45.01
C SER A 173 7.07 -7.72 -43.49
N HIS A 174 6.60 -6.70 -42.78
CA HIS A 174 6.44 -6.72 -41.32
C HIS A 174 5.06 -7.26 -40.88
N ILE A 175 4.22 -7.74 -41.80
CA ILE A 175 2.97 -8.44 -41.52
C ILE A 175 3.32 -9.86 -41.06
N SER A 176 3.62 -10.00 -39.77
CA SER A 176 3.70 -11.29 -39.08
C SER A 176 2.36 -11.61 -38.41
N LEU A 177 1.89 -12.85 -38.49
CA LEU A 177 0.79 -13.33 -37.64
C LEU A 177 1.33 -13.70 -36.27
N ASP A 178 1.70 -12.68 -35.48
CA ASP A 178 2.26 -12.88 -34.16
C ASP A 178 1.15 -13.26 -33.14
N ARG A 179 1.19 -14.53 -32.71
CA ARG A 179 0.86 -15.02 -31.35
C ARG A 179 -0.51 -14.75 -30.69
N VAL A 180 -1.47 -14.07 -31.32
CA VAL A 180 -2.79 -13.80 -30.66
C VAL A 180 -3.65 -15.06 -30.50
N LEU A 181 -3.41 -16.13 -31.27
CA LEU A 181 -4.14 -17.40 -31.17
C LEU A 181 -3.18 -18.60 -31.27
N ALA A 182 -2.38 -18.82 -30.23
CA ALA A 182 -1.77 -20.12 -29.96
C ALA A 182 -2.82 -21.06 -29.32
N THR A 183 -3.83 -21.46 -30.09
CA THR A 183 -4.61 -22.67 -29.82
C THR A 183 -3.73 -23.88 -30.17
N GLU A 184 -3.69 -24.88 -29.30
CA GLU A 184 -2.54 -25.78 -29.08
C GLU A 184 -2.14 -26.72 -30.24
N ASP A 185 -2.85 -26.70 -31.39
CA ASP A 185 -2.82 -27.77 -32.40
C ASP A 185 -2.17 -27.42 -33.76
N ARG A 186 -1.26 -26.43 -33.89
CA ARG A 186 -0.55 -26.17 -35.17
C ARG A 186 0.78 -25.39 -35.09
N GLU A 187 1.65 -25.73 -34.14
CA GLU A 187 2.90 -25.00 -33.85
C GLU A 187 3.97 -24.94 -34.97
N LEU A 188 3.83 -25.69 -36.06
CA LEU A 188 4.85 -25.80 -37.12
C LEU A 188 4.64 -24.91 -38.36
N SER A 189 3.49 -24.21 -38.49
CA SER A 189 3.15 -23.52 -39.75
C SER A 189 3.35 -21.98 -39.73
N ALA A 190 3.53 -21.36 -38.57
CA ALA A 190 3.57 -19.89 -38.46
C ALA A 190 4.97 -19.27 -38.73
N ALA A 191 6.04 -20.06 -38.60
CA ALA A 191 7.41 -19.55 -38.55
C ALA A 191 8.03 -19.17 -39.91
N TRP A 192 7.40 -19.51 -41.04
CA TRP A 192 7.98 -19.36 -42.39
C TRP A 192 6.98 -18.92 -43.46
N LEU A 193 5.80 -18.38 -43.08
CA LEU A 193 4.89 -17.80 -44.06
C LEU A 193 5.53 -16.55 -44.66
N SER A 194 5.58 -16.48 -45.99
CA SER A 194 5.89 -15.25 -46.71
C SER A 194 4.88 -14.17 -46.28
N ALA A 195 5.29 -12.89 -46.25
CA ALA A 195 4.39 -11.81 -45.86
C ALA A 195 3.12 -11.72 -46.73
N LYS A 196 3.21 -12.19 -47.99
CA LYS A 196 2.05 -12.42 -48.87
C LYS A 196 1.09 -13.47 -48.30
N GLU A 197 1.62 -14.61 -47.89
CA GLU A 197 0.84 -15.74 -47.35
C GLU A 197 0.26 -15.40 -45.97
N ALA A 198 1.01 -14.67 -45.15
CA ALA A 198 0.53 -14.12 -43.88
C ALA A 198 -0.70 -13.20 -44.09
N LEU A 199 -0.61 -12.25 -45.02
CA LEU A 199 -1.73 -11.37 -45.38
C LEU A 199 -2.92 -12.16 -45.95
N LEU A 200 -2.67 -13.18 -46.78
CA LEU A 200 -3.71 -14.03 -47.37
C LEU A 200 -4.46 -14.83 -46.30
N VAL A 201 -3.72 -15.47 -45.38
CA VAL A 201 -4.27 -16.21 -44.24
C VAL A 201 -5.05 -15.28 -43.31
N TRP A 202 -4.62 -14.03 -43.11
CA TRP A 202 -5.41 -13.03 -42.37
C TRP A 202 -6.75 -12.74 -43.05
N CYS A 203 -6.75 -12.52 -44.38
CA CYS A 203 -7.97 -12.28 -45.14
C CYS A 203 -8.94 -13.46 -45.00
N GLN A 204 -8.48 -14.67 -45.31
CA GLN A 204 -9.25 -15.92 -45.20
C GLN A 204 -9.86 -16.10 -43.81
N ARG A 205 -9.08 -15.91 -42.74
CA ARG A 205 -9.57 -16.05 -41.35
C ARG A 205 -10.66 -15.03 -41.00
N LYS A 206 -10.63 -13.83 -41.61
CA LYS A 206 -11.64 -12.79 -41.37
C LYS A 206 -12.89 -12.97 -42.22
N THR A 207 -12.78 -13.57 -43.40
CA THR A 207 -13.93 -13.76 -44.31
C THR A 207 -14.53 -15.16 -44.31
N VAL A 208 -13.98 -16.14 -43.58
CA VAL A 208 -14.42 -17.56 -43.58
C VAL A 208 -15.91 -17.77 -43.30
N SER A 209 -16.55 -16.87 -42.53
CA SER A 209 -17.97 -16.96 -42.18
C SER A 209 -18.92 -16.27 -43.16
N TYR A 210 -18.40 -15.67 -44.25
CA TYR A 210 -19.21 -14.89 -45.19
C TYR A 210 -19.62 -15.73 -46.39
N PRO A 211 -20.92 -15.77 -46.75
CA PRO A 211 -21.36 -16.46 -47.94
C PRO A 211 -20.78 -15.77 -49.19
N ASN A 212 -20.51 -16.59 -50.21
CA ASN A 212 -19.98 -16.17 -51.51
C ASN A 212 -18.59 -15.52 -51.50
N VAL A 213 -17.82 -15.60 -50.40
CA VAL A 213 -16.43 -15.09 -50.34
C VAL A 213 -15.44 -16.23 -50.19
N ASN A 214 -14.56 -16.39 -51.17
CA ASN A 214 -13.47 -17.35 -51.13
C ASN A 214 -12.15 -16.69 -51.61
N ILE A 215 -11.34 -16.24 -50.64
CA ILE A 215 -10.09 -15.52 -50.92
C ILE A 215 -8.95 -16.52 -51.07
N THR A 216 -8.56 -16.81 -52.30
CA THR A 216 -7.46 -17.74 -52.64
C THR A 216 -6.25 -17.03 -53.23
N ASP A 217 -6.44 -15.83 -53.80
CA ASP A 217 -5.39 -15.00 -54.38
C ASP A 217 -5.54 -13.52 -53.98
N PHE A 218 -4.67 -12.66 -54.50
CA PHE A 218 -4.83 -11.21 -54.49
C PHE A 218 -5.17 -10.67 -55.88
N SER A 219 -5.89 -11.44 -56.70
CA SER A 219 -6.31 -11.04 -58.05
C SER A 219 -7.81 -11.30 -58.21
N ARG A 220 -8.21 -12.44 -58.78
CA ARG A 220 -9.60 -12.71 -59.14
C ARG A 220 -10.52 -12.86 -57.93
N SER A 221 -10.00 -13.27 -56.76
CA SER A 221 -10.79 -13.38 -55.51
C SER A 221 -11.34 -12.06 -54.98
N TRP A 222 -10.99 -10.92 -55.58
CA TRP A 222 -11.38 -9.57 -55.13
C TRP A 222 -12.21 -8.80 -56.17
N SER A 223 -12.38 -9.33 -57.38
CA SER A 223 -13.01 -8.60 -58.49
C SER A 223 -14.53 -8.42 -58.33
N ASP A 224 -15.17 -9.24 -57.49
CA ASP A 224 -16.59 -9.13 -57.12
C ASP A 224 -16.88 -8.04 -56.07
N GLY A 225 -15.83 -7.50 -55.44
CA GLY A 225 -15.92 -6.56 -54.32
C GLY A 225 -16.41 -7.14 -52.99
N LEU A 226 -16.85 -8.40 -52.93
CA LEU A 226 -17.38 -9.00 -51.70
C LEU A 226 -16.27 -9.20 -50.66
N GLY A 227 -15.06 -9.57 -51.08
CA GLY A 227 -13.90 -9.70 -50.18
C GLY A 227 -13.60 -8.42 -49.36
N PHE A 228 -13.67 -7.24 -49.99
CA PHE A 228 -13.47 -5.96 -49.30
C PHE A 228 -14.61 -5.64 -48.31
N ASN A 229 -15.87 -5.86 -48.72
CA ASN A 229 -17.03 -5.64 -47.86
C ASN A 229 -17.06 -6.60 -46.65
N ALA A 230 -16.68 -7.87 -46.86
CA ALA A 230 -16.57 -8.86 -45.81
C ALA A 230 -15.48 -8.50 -44.79
N LEU A 231 -14.32 -8.00 -45.22
CA LEU A 231 -13.28 -7.50 -44.32
C LEU A 231 -13.75 -6.30 -43.48
N LEU A 232 -14.50 -5.36 -44.06
CA LEU A 232 -15.09 -4.24 -43.33
C LEU A 232 -16.09 -4.75 -42.29
N HIS A 233 -17.09 -5.53 -42.70
CA HIS A 233 -18.15 -6.04 -41.82
C HIS A 233 -17.60 -6.97 -40.71
N ALA A 234 -16.55 -7.74 -40.98
CA ALA A 234 -15.90 -8.61 -39.98
C ALA A 234 -15.20 -7.85 -38.85
N HIS A 235 -14.96 -6.56 -39.03
CA HIS A 235 -14.34 -5.69 -38.03
C HIS A 235 -15.27 -4.59 -37.51
N ARG A 236 -16.21 -4.13 -38.34
CA ARG A 236 -17.20 -3.08 -38.06
C ARG A 236 -18.51 -3.42 -38.79
N PRO A 237 -19.35 -4.33 -38.24
CA PRO A 237 -20.61 -4.73 -38.86
C PRO A 237 -21.66 -3.61 -38.87
N ASP A 238 -21.42 -2.53 -38.13
CA ASP A 238 -22.24 -1.33 -38.07
C ASP A 238 -22.14 -0.43 -39.31
N LEU A 239 -21.11 -0.58 -40.14
CA LEU A 239 -20.83 0.35 -41.26
C LEU A 239 -21.48 -0.02 -42.59
N LEU A 240 -21.98 -1.26 -42.76
CA LEU A 240 -22.61 -1.72 -44.00
C LEU A 240 -23.54 -2.92 -43.76
N ASP A 241 -24.63 -3.01 -44.50
CA ASP A 241 -25.44 -4.23 -44.54
C ASP A 241 -24.90 -5.20 -45.60
N TYR A 242 -24.18 -6.23 -45.14
CA TYR A 242 -23.61 -7.24 -46.04
C TYR A 242 -24.68 -8.05 -46.77
N GLY A 243 -25.87 -8.22 -46.19
CA GLY A 243 -26.98 -8.99 -46.81
C GLY A 243 -27.57 -8.34 -48.05
N SER A 244 -27.32 -7.03 -48.25
CA SER A 244 -27.77 -6.27 -49.42
C SER A 244 -26.90 -6.43 -50.68
N LEU A 245 -25.73 -7.09 -50.56
CA LEU A 245 -24.73 -7.18 -51.64
C LEU A 245 -24.98 -8.39 -52.56
N SER A 246 -24.75 -8.21 -53.86
CA SER A 246 -24.89 -9.26 -54.89
C SER A 246 -23.63 -9.40 -55.74
N LEU A 247 -23.31 -10.63 -56.14
CA LEU A 247 -22.25 -10.98 -57.09
C LEU A 247 -22.40 -10.28 -58.45
N ASP A 248 -23.63 -9.97 -58.86
CA ASP A 248 -23.93 -9.41 -60.19
C ASP A 248 -23.52 -7.94 -60.34
N HIS A 249 -23.14 -7.27 -59.25
CA HIS A 249 -22.89 -5.82 -59.21
C HIS A 249 -21.49 -5.46 -58.67
N PRO A 250 -20.39 -6.00 -59.26
CA PRO A 250 -19.02 -5.83 -58.74
C PRO A 250 -18.60 -4.36 -58.55
N LEU A 251 -18.89 -3.52 -59.55
CA LEU A 251 -18.57 -2.09 -59.52
C LEU A 251 -19.27 -1.36 -58.35
N HIS A 252 -20.50 -1.73 -58.02
CA HIS A 252 -21.23 -1.16 -56.88
C HIS A 252 -20.60 -1.63 -55.55
N ASN A 253 -20.33 -2.92 -55.41
CA ASN A 253 -19.73 -3.51 -54.21
C ASN A 253 -18.36 -2.88 -53.91
N LEU A 254 -17.51 -2.74 -54.92
CA LEU A 254 -16.19 -2.10 -54.84
C LEU A 254 -16.30 -0.61 -54.49
N SER A 255 -17.15 0.14 -55.20
CA SER A 255 -17.37 1.56 -54.93
C SER A 255 -17.89 1.82 -53.52
N SER A 256 -18.80 0.98 -53.04
CA SER A 256 -19.33 1.05 -51.67
C SER A 256 -18.25 0.79 -50.64
N ALA A 257 -17.50 -0.32 -50.76
CA ALA A 257 -16.43 -0.69 -49.83
C ALA A 257 -15.35 0.39 -49.74
N PHE A 258 -14.91 0.92 -50.89
CA PHE A 258 -13.84 1.92 -50.92
C PHE A 258 -14.30 3.26 -50.33
N ARG A 259 -15.55 3.68 -50.63
CA ARG A 259 -16.15 4.89 -50.06
C ARG A 259 -16.31 4.78 -48.53
N VAL A 260 -16.84 3.67 -48.02
CA VAL A 260 -17.00 3.44 -46.58
C VAL A 260 -15.64 3.41 -45.88
N ALA A 261 -14.64 2.74 -46.47
CA ALA A 261 -13.30 2.69 -45.91
C ALA A 261 -12.61 4.08 -45.85
N GLU A 262 -12.82 4.94 -46.85
CA GLU A 262 -12.26 6.29 -46.83
C GLU A 262 -13.01 7.22 -45.87
N GLN A 263 -14.35 7.20 -45.88
CA GLN A 263 -15.18 8.11 -45.08
C GLN A 263 -15.17 7.78 -43.59
N GLU A 264 -15.33 6.51 -43.23
CA GLU A 264 -15.51 6.07 -41.84
C GLU A 264 -14.20 5.63 -41.17
N LEU A 265 -13.23 5.12 -41.95
CA LEU A 265 -11.96 4.58 -41.43
C LEU A 265 -10.72 5.41 -41.84
N GLY A 266 -10.87 6.40 -42.72
CA GLY A 266 -9.75 7.19 -43.24
C GLY A 266 -8.77 6.42 -44.13
N ILE A 267 -9.14 5.24 -44.61
CA ILE A 267 -8.31 4.41 -45.50
C ILE A 267 -8.44 4.98 -46.92
N ALA A 268 -7.43 5.74 -47.36
CA ALA A 268 -7.43 6.41 -48.66
C ALA A 268 -7.65 5.45 -49.84
N GLN A 269 -8.58 5.78 -50.75
CA GLN A 269 -8.93 4.95 -51.90
C GLN A 269 -7.76 4.82 -52.91
N LEU A 270 -6.98 3.74 -52.81
CA LEU A 270 -5.86 3.50 -53.74
C LEU A 270 -6.29 2.86 -55.07
N LEU A 271 -7.34 2.05 -55.08
CA LEU A 271 -7.81 1.32 -56.26
C LEU A 271 -8.99 2.03 -56.94
N ASP A 272 -9.07 1.94 -58.26
CA ASP A 272 -10.29 2.29 -59.00
C ASP A 272 -11.19 1.04 -59.10
N PRO A 273 -12.52 1.14 -58.87
CA PRO A 273 -13.44 0.00 -59.01
C PRO A 273 -13.39 -0.68 -60.37
N GLU A 274 -13.19 0.09 -61.45
CA GLU A 274 -13.12 -0.41 -62.83
C GLU A 274 -11.90 -1.29 -63.07
N ASP A 275 -10.73 -0.92 -62.53
CA ASP A 275 -9.49 -1.69 -62.68
C ASP A 275 -9.55 -3.01 -61.89
N VAL A 276 -10.26 -3.02 -60.75
CA VAL A 276 -10.41 -4.22 -59.89
C VAL A 276 -11.47 -5.18 -60.43
N ALA A 277 -12.57 -4.68 -61.01
CA ALA A 277 -13.60 -5.49 -61.63
C ALA A 277 -13.17 -6.13 -62.97
N ALA A 278 -11.98 -5.78 -63.48
CA ALA A 278 -11.41 -6.41 -64.67
C ALA A 278 -11.16 -7.92 -64.47
N PRO A 279 -11.09 -8.75 -65.54
CA PRO A 279 -10.96 -10.21 -65.39
C PRO A 279 -9.63 -10.72 -64.80
N HIS A 280 -8.61 -9.85 -64.71
CA HIS A 280 -7.27 -10.15 -64.22
C HIS A 280 -6.68 -8.91 -63.54
N PRO A 281 -7.19 -8.48 -62.37
CA PRO A 281 -6.67 -7.30 -61.70
C PRO A 281 -5.26 -7.57 -61.15
N ASP A 282 -4.45 -6.52 -61.04
CA ASP A 282 -3.05 -6.65 -60.64
C ASP A 282 -2.89 -7.00 -59.15
N GLU A 283 -2.12 -8.06 -58.90
CA GLU A 283 -1.89 -8.59 -57.55
C GLU A 283 -1.14 -7.62 -56.65
N ARG A 284 -0.13 -6.90 -57.17
CA ARG A 284 0.67 -5.98 -56.36
C ARG A 284 -0.19 -4.81 -55.87
N SER A 285 -1.07 -4.31 -56.72
CA SER A 285 -2.00 -3.23 -56.45
C SER A 285 -3.01 -3.64 -55.37
N ILE A 286 -3.63 -4.81 -55.50
CA ILE A 286 -4.56 -5.35 -54.49
C ILE A 286 -3.84 -5.59 -53.16
N MET A 287 -2.66 -6.23 -53.15
CA MET A 287 -1.87 -6.41 -51.92
C MET A 287 -1.50 -5.09 -51.24
N THR A 288 -1.18 -4.05 -52.02
CA THR A 288 -0.88 -2.69 -51.51
C THR A 288 -2.10 -2.08 -50.81
N TYR A 289 -3.29 -2.28 -51.33
CA TYR A 289 -4.51 -1.74 -50.72
C TYR A 289 -4.99 -2.57 -49.52
N VAL A 290 -5.04 -3.90 -49.65
CA VAL A 290 -5.46 -4.82 -48.56
C VAL A 290 -4.54 -4.72 -47.35
N SER A 291 -3.24 -4.47 -47.53
CA SER A 291 -2.33 -4.23 -46.41
C SER A 291 -2.63 -2.92 -45.63
N LEU A 292 -3.26 -1.90 -46.24
CA LEU A 292 -3.76 -0.74 -45.47
C LEU A 292 -4.91 -1.13 -44.52
N TYR A 293 -5.82 -2.01 -44.96
CA TYR A 293 -6.89 -2.55 -44.10
C TYR A 293 -6.28 -3.35 -42.94
N TYR A 294 -5.30 -4.21 -43.23
CA TYR A 294 -4.57 -4.95 -42.19
C TYR A 294 -3.95 -4.01 -41.15
N HIS A 295 -3.24 -2.95 -41.57
CA HIS A 295 -2.59 -2.01 -40.64
C HIS A 295 -3.56 -1.14 -39.87
N TYR A 296 -4.67 -0.74 -40.48
CA TYR A 296 -5.74 -0.04 -39.77
C TYR A 296 -6.34 -0.92 -38.67
N PHE A 297 -6.82 -2.12 -39.03
CA PHE A 297 -7.47 -3.01 -38.06
C PHE A 297 -6.49 -3.58 -37.03
N SER A 298 -5.25 -3.88 -37.40
CA SER A 298 -4.23 -4.33 -36.44
C SER A 298 -3.93 -3.27 -35.39
N ARG A 299 -3.82 -1.97 -35.77
CA ARG A 299 -3.69 -0.87 -34.81
C ARG A 299 -4.93 -0.72 -33.92
N LEU A 300 -6.14 -0.87 -34.48
CA LEU A 300 -7.39 -0.83 -33.72
C LEU A 300 -7.46 -1.94 -32.66
N HIS A 301 -6.99 -3.16 -32.97
CA HIS A 301 -6.94 -4.28 -32.02
C HIS A 301 -5.79 -4.11 -31.03
N GLN A 302 -4.62 -3.62 -31.46
CA GLN A 302 -3.50 -3.32 -30.57
C GLN A 302 -3.86 -2.25 -29.54
N GLY A 303 -4.63 -1.21 -29.90
CA GLY A 303 -5.14 -0.23 -28.95
C GLY A 303 -5.97 -0.87 -27.83
N GLN A 304 -6.98 -1.67 -28.21
CA GLN A 304 -7.84 -2.38 -27.25
C GLN A 304 -7.06 -3.37 -26.37
N THR A 305 -6.13 -4.13 -26.96
CA THR A 305 -5.28 -5.09 -26.22
C THR A 305 -4.26 -4.40 -25.33
N ALA A 306 -3.71 -3.24 -25.73
CA ALA A 306 -2.77 -2.47 -24.91
C ALA A 306 -3.48 -1.80 -23.72
N GLU A 307 -4.75 -1.40 -23.85
CA GLU A 307 -5.57 -0.99 -22.71
C GLU A 307 -5.86 -2.18 -21.77
N TRP A 308 -6.26 -3.32 -22.31
CA TRP A 308 -6.49 -4.54 -21.52
C TRP A 308 -5.23 -5.01 -20.78
N GLY A 309 -4.07 -5.00 -21.43
CA GLY A 309 -2.78 -5.35 -20.83
C GLY A 309 -2.31 -4.38 -19.73
N LYS A 310 -2.84 -3.15 -19.69
CA LYS A 310 -2.59 -2.19 -18.60
C LYS A 310 -3.50 -2.40 -17.39
N ARG A 311 -4.66 -3.07 -17.54
CA ARG A 311 -5.61 -3.28 -16.42
C ARG A 311 -5.01 -4.08 -15.25
N PRO A 312 -4.27 -5.19 -15.44
CA PRO A 312 -3.63 -5.91 -14.33
C PRO A 312 -2.64 -5.04 -13.56
N ILE A 313 -1.86 -4.21 -14.29
CA ILE A 313 -0.90 -3.29 -13.68
C ILE A 313 -1.64 -2.22 -12.86
N LEU A 314 -2.70 -1.62 -13.40
CA LEU A 314 -3.54 -0.65 -12.68
C LEU A 314 -4.13 -1.23 -11.39
N LEU A 315 -4.64 -2.47 -11.43
CA LEU A 315 -5.16 -3.15 -10.24
C LEU A 315 -4.05 -3.41 -9.21
N GLN A 316 -2.88 -3.89 -9.64
CA GLN A 316 -1.71 -4.08 -8.77
C GLN A 316 -1.21 -2.77 -8.13
N LEU A 317 -1.26 -1.64 -8.87
CA LEU A 317 -0.96 -0.32 -8.33
C LEU A 317 -1.97 0.05 -7.23
N GLN A 318 -3.27 -0.04 -7.53
CA GLN A 318 -4.35 0.25 -6.59
C GLN A 318 -4.27 -0.62 -5.32
N GLU A 319 -3.98 -1.92 -5.44
CA GLU A 319 -3.74 -2.81 -4.30
C GLU A 319 -2.57 -2.33 -3.44
N THR A 320 -1.44 -1.93 -4.05
CA THR A 320 -0.31 -1.40 -3.27
C THR A 320 -0.60 -0.04 -2.64
N GLU A 321 -1.44 0.80 -3.23
CA GLU A 321 -1.83 2.10 -2.67
C GLU A 321 -2.80 1.95 -1.49
N THR A 322 -3.74 1.00 -1.56
CA THR A 322 -4.63 0.72 -0.42
C THR A 322 -3.86 0.13 0.76
N LEU A 323 -2.90 -0.77 0.53
CA LEU A 323 -2.01 -1.29 1.57
C LEU A 323 -1.14 -0.19 2.20
N GLN A 324 -0.57 0.73 1.40
CA GLN A 324 0.19 1.88 1.92
C GLN A 324 -0.69 2.80 2.79
N SER A 325 -1.92 3.07 2.34
CA SER A 325 -2.88 3.88 3.09
C SER A 325 -3.27 3.22 4.43
N GLN A 326 -3.46 1.90 4.45
CA GLN A 326 -3.73 1.13 5.66
C GLN A 326 -2.55 1.16 6.64
N TYR A 327 -1.30 1.08 6.14
CA TYR A 327 -0.10 1.25 6.96
C TYR A 327 -0.10 2.61 7.68
N GLU A 328 -0.25 3.69 6.91
CA GLU A 328 -0.19 5.06 7.44
C GLU A 328 -1.31 5.31 8.47
N GLN A 329 -2.53 4.85 8.19
CA GLN A 329 -3.66 4.96 9.11
C GLN A 329 -3.44 4.21 10.42
N LEU A 330 -3.05 2.94 10.37
CA LEU A 330 -2.82 2.13 11.57
C LEU A 330 -1.65 2.66 12.40
N ALA A 331 -0.58 3.12 11.77
CA ALA A 331 0.57 3.71 12.44
C ALA A 331 0.23 5.07 13.09
N ALA A 332 -0.56 5.91 12.41
CA ALA A 332 -0.98 7.21 12.95
C ALA A 332 -1.93 7.07 14.15
N ASP A 333 -2.94 6.19 14.09
CA ASP A 333 -3.83 5.90 15.22
C ASP A 333 -3.07 5.33 16.42
N LEU A 334 -2.11 4.43 16.19
CA LEU A 334 -1.27 3.90 17.26
C LEU A 334 -0.40 5.00 17.91
N LEU A 335 0.23 5.87 17.12
CA LEU A 335 1.02 6.99 17.63
C LEU A 335 0.18 7.99 18.43
N TYR A 336 -1.00 8.35 17.93
CA TYR A 336 -1.93 9.24 18.64
C TYR A 336 -2.32 8.67 20.01
N TRP A 337 -2.68 7.37 20.06
CA TRP A 337 -2.99 6.70 21.32
C TRP A 337 -1.79 6.63 22.27
N ILE A 338 -0.57 6.41 21.76
CA ILE A 338 0.66 6.44 22.56
C ILE A 338 0.86 7.82 23.19
N GLU A 339 0.75 8.91 22.42
CA GLU A 339 0.94 10.27 22.94
C GLU A 339 -0.12 10.65 23.98
N GLU A 340 -1.39 10.34 23.73
CA GLU A 340 -2.48 10.56 24.69
C GLU A 340 -2.24 9.81 26.01
N LYS A 341 -1.88 8.52 25.93
CA LYS A 341 -1.64 7.68 27.12
C LYS A 341 -0.35 8.03 27.84
N GLN A 342 0.68 8.45 27.13
CA GLN A 342 1.91 8.95 27.76
C GLN A 342 1.60 10.16 28.64
N MET A 343 0.83 11.14 28.15
CA MET A 343 0.41 12.28 28.98
C MET A 343 -0.43 11.86 30.20
N GLN A 344 -1.35 10.89 30.05
CA GLN A 344 -2.14 10.36 31.18
C GLN A 344 -1.28 9.63 32.22
N LEU A 345 -0.20 8.96 31.80
CA LEU A 345 0.72 8.24 32.68
C LEU A 345 1.75 9.16 33.36
N GLU A 346 2.18 10.23 32.70
CA GLU A 346 3.14 11.19 33.26
C GLU A 346 2.53 12.13 34.31
N ALA A 347 1.20 12.21 34.39
CA ALA A 347 0.47 12.94 35.43
C ALA A 347 0.90 12.50 36.85
N ARG A 348 1.00 13.45 37.79
CA ARG A 348 1.50 13.23 39.17
C ARG A 348 0.51 13.63 40.27
N ASP A 349 -0.73 13.88 39.89
CA ASP A 349 -1.86 14.00 40.78
C ASP A 349 -2.20 12.62 41.37
N PHE A 350 -1.98 12.48 42.68
CA PHE A 350 -2.34 11.28 43.43
C PHE A 350 -3.39 11.61 44.48
N PRO A 351 -4.46 10.81 44.61
CA PRO A 351 -5.45 11.01 45.66
C PRO A 351 -4.85 11.00 47.08
N ASP A 352 -5.52 11.69 48.01
CA ASP A 352 -5.16 11.75 49.44
C ASP A 352 -5.85 10.66 50.29
N SER A 353 -6.63 9.76 49.68
CA SER A 353 -7.38 8.71 50.37
C SER A 353 -7.11 7.32 49.80
N LEU A 354 -7.03 6.32 50.68
CA LEU A 354 -6.82 4.91 50.29
C LEU A 354 -7.93 4.36 49.36
N PRO A 355 -9.23 4.67 49.54
CA PRO A 355 -10.26 4.19 48.62
C PRO A 355 -10.08 4.72 47.19
N ALA A 356 -9.79 6.02 47.03
CA ALA A 356 -9.53 6.61 45.71
C ALA A 356 -8.22 6.09 45.10
N MET A 357 -7.20 5.84 45.92
CA MET A 357 -5.95 5.21 45.48
C MET A 357 -6.17 3.77 44.96
N ARG A 358 -7.08 3.01 45.58
CA ARG A 358 -7.49 1.67 45.11
C ARG A 358 -8.27 1.72 43.80
N GLN A 359 -9.11 2.74 43.59
CA GLN A 359 -9.79 2.97 42.31
C GLN A 359 -8.78 3.30 41.19
N LEU A 360 -7.77 4.14 41.48
CA LEU A 360 -6.68 4.43 40.54
C LEU A 360 -5.88 3.18 40.18
N LEU A 361 -5.59 2.30 41.15
CA LEU A 361 -4.96 1.00 40.91
C LEU A 361 -5.82 0.07 40.04
N ALA A 362 -7.14 0.05 40.23
CA ALA A 362 -8.05 -0.73 39.40
C ALA A 362 -8.08 -0.22 37.94
N ALA A 363 -8.09 1.10 37.74
CA ALA A 363 -7.98 1.71 36.41
C ALA A 363 -6.62 1.44 35.74
N PHE A 364 -5.53 1.43 36.52
CA PHE A 364 -4.21 1.06 36.02
C PHE A 364 -4.15 -0.44 35.64
N ALA A 365 -4.81 -1.31 36.40
CA ALA A 365 -4.95 -2.73 36.06
C ALA A 365 -5.81 -2.95 34.80
N SER A 366 -6.89 -2.19 34.59
CA SER A 366 -7.67 -2.26 33.33
C SER A 366 -6.86 -1.78 32.12
N PHE A 367 -6.01 -0.75 32.28
CA PHE A 367 -5.09 -0.34 31.22
C PHE A 367 -4.17 -1.50 30.76
N HIS A 368 -3.52 -2.21 31.69
CA HIS A 368 -2.64 -3.34 31.34
C HIS A 368 -3.40 -4.55 30.76
N THR A 369 -4.64 -4.81 31.20
CA THR A 369 -5.38 -6.03 30.85
C THR A 369 -6.36 -5.88 29.69
N GLN A 370 -6.80 -4.65 29.37
CA GLN A 370 -7.82 -4.39 28.36
C GLN A 370 -7.33 -3.42 27.28
N GLU A 371 -6.68 -2.30 27.65
CA GLU A 371 -6.30 -1.25 26.69
C GLU A 371 -4.97 -1.52 25.96
N LYS A 372 -3.92 -1.91 26.70
CA LYS A 372 -2.57 -2.14 26.15
C LYS A 372 -2.48 -3.37 25.22
N PRO A 373 -3.12 -4.54 25.49
CA PRO A 373 -3.01 -5.72 24.64
C PRO A 373 -3.46 -5.55 23.17
N PRO A 374 -4.62 -4.95 22.83
CA PRO A 374 -5.00 -4.74 21.44
C PRO A 374 -4.09 -3.75 20.71
N ARG A 375 -3.50 -2.77 21.41
CA ARG A 375 -2.54 -1.83 20.83
C ARG A 375 -1.17 -2.48 20.55
N LEU A 376 -0.77 -3.46 21.36
CA LEU A 376 0.38 -4.32 21.06
C LEU A 376 0.11 -5.22 19.84
N GLN A 377 -1.11 -5.75 19.69
CA GLN A 377 -1.51 -6.49 18.48
C GLN A 377 -1.51 -5.60 17.23
N GLN A 378 -2.01 -4.36 17.33
CA GLN A 378 -1.95 -3.36 16.26
C GLN A 378 -0.52 -3.06 15.83
N ARG A 379 0.42 -2.92 16.78
CA ARG A 379 1.85 -2.78 16.48
C ARG A 379 2.37 -3.97 15.65
N GLY A 380 2.07 -5.20 16.07
CA GLY A 380 2.44 -6.41 15.31
C GLY A 380 1.81 -6.46 13.92
N ALA A 381 0.57 -6.00 13.77
CA ALA A 381 -0.11 -5.88 12.48
C ALA A 381 0.56 -4.86 11.55
N ILE A 382 1.02 -3.72 12.08
CA ILE A 382 1.78 -2.70 11.32
C ILE A 382 3.12 -3.27 10.84
N GLU A 383 3.84 -4.00 11.69
CA GLU A 383 5.11 -4.66 11.34
C GLU A 383 4.90 -5.75 10.25
N ALA A 384 3.84 -6.56 10.37
CA ALA A 384 3.46 -7.58 9.37
C ALA A 384 3.02 -6.96 8.03
N LEU A 385 2.24 -5.88 8.07
CA LEU A 385 1.75 -5.18 6.88
C LEU A 385 2.90 -4.45 6.15
N LEU A 386 3.89 -3.93 6.87
CA LEU A 386 5.12 -3.41 6.27
C LEU A 386 5.91 -4.51 5.54
N LEU A 387 6.02 -5.70 6.14
CA LEU A 387 6.67 -6.84 5.50
C LEU A 387 5.93 -7.26 4.22
N GLN A 388 4.58 -7.32 4.27
CA GLN A 388 3.73 -7.60 3.10
C GLN A 388 3.90 -6.55 1.99
N LEU A 389 3.94 -5.26 2.34
CA LEU A 389 4.24 -4.18 1.39
C LEU A 389 5.63 -4.34 0.75
N GLN A 390 6.65 -4.67 1.54
CA GLN A 390 8.00 -4.87 1.02
C GLN A 390 8.12 -6.11 0.12
N THR A 391 7.45 -7.23 0.44
CA THR A 391 7.50 -8.44 -0.39
C THR A 391 6.72 -8.25 -1.69
N THR A 392 5.53 -7.65 -1.65
CA THR A 392 4.72 -7.35 -2.84
C THR A 392 5.43 -6.37 -3.78
N LEU A 393 5.97 -5.26 -3.27
CA LEU A 393 6.71 -4.30 -4.10
C LEU A 393 7.99 -4.90 -4.70
N ARG A 394 8.73 -5.75 -3.95
CA ARG A 394 9.88 -6.50 -4.50
C ARG A 394 9.48 -7.46 -5.61
N ALA A 395 8.39 -8.22 -5.44
CA ALA A 395 7.87 -9.11 -6.47
C ALA A 395 7.45 -8.36 -7.75
N GLN A 396 6.97 -7.12 -7.61
CA GLN A 396 6.66 -6.21 -8.72
C GLN A 396 7.88 -5.47 -9.30
N ASN A 397 9.11 -5.72 -8.81
CA ASN A 397 10.33 -4.97 -9.14
C ASN A 397 10.21 -3.44 -8.90
N ARG A 398 9.39 -3.03 -7.94
CA ARG A 398 9.17 -1.62 -7.56
C ARG A 398 10.05 -1.20 -6.39
N ARG A 399 10.19 0.12 -6.22
CA ARG A 399 10.96 0.70 -5.11
C ARG A 399 10.38 0.28 -3.76
N PRO A 400 11.21 0.06 -2.71
CA PRO A 400 10.71 -0.22 -1.37
C PRO A 400 9.81 0.91 -0.86
N PHE A 401 8.74 0.56 -0.16
CA PHE A 401 7.92 1.54 0.54
C PHE A 401 8.71 2.22 1.66
N LEU A 402 8.62 3.55 1.70
CA LEU A 402 9.14 4.40 2.76
C LEU A 402 7.95 5.11 3.42
N PRO A 403 7.66 4.86 4.70
CA PRO A 403 6.68 5.63 5.46
C PRO A 403 6.97 7.13 5.42
N ARG A 404 5.93 7.96 5.58
CA ARG A 404 6.09 9.39 5.86
C ARG A 404 6.90 9.60 7.14
N GLU A 405 7.53 10.77 7.26
CA GLU A 405 8.36 11.14 8.40
C GLU A 405 7.61 10.96 9.73
N GLY A 406 8.26 10.35 10.73
CA GLY A 406 7.68 10.04 12.03
C GLY A 406 6.77 8.79 12.10
N LEU A 407 6.33 8.25 10.95
CA LEU A 407 5.53 7.01 10.87
C LEU A 407 6.40 5.75 10.64
N GLY A 408 7.71 5.87 10.75
CA GLY A 408 8.64 4.74 10.54
C GLY A 408 8.60 3.70 11.67
N PRO A 409 9.00 2.44 11.41
CA PRO A 409 9.06 1.40 12.43
C PRO A 409 10.03 1.75 13.57
N ALA A 410 11.09 2.52 13.29
CA ALA A 410 12.02 3.02 14.30
C ALA A 410 11.38 4.08 15.23
N ASP A 411 10.56 4.98 14.69
CA ASP A 411 9.83 5.98 15.47
C ASP A 411 8.74 5.33 16.33
N LEU A 412 7.98 4.38 15.75
CA LEU A 412 7.01 3.55 16.49
C LEU A 412 7.68 2.81 17.66
N ALA A 413 8.83 2.17 17.43
CA ALA A 413 9.58 1.48 18.48
C ALA A 413 10.08 2.46 19.57
N ARG A 414 10.57 3.65 19.18
CA ARG A 414 11.01 4.70 20.12
C ARG A 414 9.85 5.17 21.01
N ARG A 415 8.72 5.56 20.41
CA ARG A 415 7.53 6.05 21.11
C ARG A 415 6.91 4.98 22.02
N TRP A 416 6.86 3.73 21.57
CA TRP A 416 6.42 2.61 22.42
C TRP A 416 7.34 2.43 23.65
N ALA A 417 8.66 2.53 23.47
CA ALA A 417 9.61 2.46 24.58
C ALA A 417 9.55 3.69 25.52
N GLU A 418 9.02 4.83 25.06
CA GLU A 418 8.72 6.01 25.90
C GLU A 418 7.48 5.76 26.76
N LEU A 419 6.41 5.18 26.18
CA LEU A 419 5.22 4.75 26.91
C LEU A 419 5.56 3.73 28.02
N GLU A 420 6.39 2.73 27.73
CA GLU A 420 6.81 1.73 28.73
C GLU A 420 7.64 2.34 29.87
N ARG A 421 8.42 3.39 29.59
CA ARG A 421 9.13 4.16 30.63
C ARG A 421 8.17 4.99 31.49
N ALA A 422 7.17 5.63 30.88
CA ALA A 422 6.12 6.37 31.60
C ALA A 422 5.28 5.43 32.49
N GLU A 423 4.91 4.27 31.98
CA GLU A 423 4.21 3.18 32.69
C GLU A 423 4.99 2.68 33.92
N ALA A 424 6.29 2.40 33.75
CA ALA A 424 7.16 2.01 34.86
C ALA A 424 7.29 3.12 35.91
N SER A 425 7.45 4.37 35.48
CA SER A 425 7.53 5.55 36.37
C SER A 425 6.24 5.76 37.17
N ARG A 426 5.07 5.69 36.51
CA ARG A 426 3.75 5.81 37.14
C ARG A 426 3.52 4.65 38.12
N SER A 427 3.85 3.42 37.75
CA SER A 427 3.75 2.25 38.63
C SER A 427 4.57 2.42 39.92
N GLN A 428 5.84 2.84 39.81
CA GLN A 428 6.70 3.11 40.97
C GLN A 428 6.13 4.23 41.85
N ALA A 429 5.66 5.33 41.25
CA ALA A 429 5.09 6.47 41.99
C ALA A 429 3.77 6.10 42.69
N VAL A 430 2.90 5.32 42.03
CA VAL A 430 1.67 4.76 42.60
C VAL A 430 1.99 3.87 43.81
N GLN A 431 2.96 2.94 43.69
CA GLN A 431 3.37 2.08 44.80
C GLN A 431 3.92 2.86 46.00
N HIS A 432 4.84 3.80 45.75
CA HIS A 432 5.41 4.65 46.80
C HIS A 432 4.32 5.45 47.53
N ARG A 433 3.38 6.02 46.79
CA ARG A 433 2.25 6.78 47.37
C ARG A 433 1.26 5.90 48.13
N LEU A 434 0.99 4.69 47.66
CA LEU A 434 0.14 3.73 48.39
C LEU A 434 0.76 3.41 49.76
N LEU A 435 2.04 3.03 49.79
CA LEU A 435 2.77 2.73 51.03
C LEU A 435 2.80 3.93 51.99
N GLN A 436 2.94 5.16 51.46
CA GLN A 436 2.84 6.38 52.25
C GLN A 436 1.45 6.53 52.91
N LEU A 437 0.37 6.33 52.15
CA LEU A 437 -1.00 6.43 52.65
C LEU A 437 -1.36 5.31 53.64
N GLU A 438 -0.92 4.08 53.40
CA GLU A 438 -1.12 2.95 54.32
C GLU A 438 -0.38 3.15 55.63
N ARG A 439 0.86 3.67 55.59
CA ARG A 439 1.60 4.08 56.79
C ARG A 439 0.84 5.16 57.55
N LEU A 440 0.38 6.22 56.88
CA LEU A 440 -0.37 7.32 57.51
C LEU A 440 -1.69 6.84 58.12
N ASP A 441 -2.44 5.98 57.44
CA ASP A 441 -3.68 5.38 57.96
C ASP A 441 -3.40 4.48 59.18
N SER A 442 -2.34 3.67 59.15
CA SER A 442 -1.94 2.86 60.31
C SER A 442 -1.57 3.72 61.53
N LEU A 443 -0.92 4.88 61.31
CA LEU A 443 -0.59 5.84 62.36
C LEU A 443 -1.85 6.55 62.86
N ALA A 444 -2.77 6.95 61.97
CA ALA A 444 -4.03 7.58 62.31
C ALA A 444 -4.92 6.65 63.15
N ARG A 445 -5.07 5.37 62.78
CA ARG A 445 -5.81 4.38 63.58
C ARG A 445 -5.15 4.15 64.95
N ARG A 446 -3.82 4.02 65.01
CA ARG A 446 -3.08 3.90 66.29
C ARG A 446 -3.24 5.15 67.16
N PHE A 447 -3.27 6.33 66.57
CA PHE A 447 -3.58 7.58 67.27
C PHE A 447 -5.01 7.58 67.81
N GLN A 448 -6.01 7.28 66.98
CA GLN A 448 -7.43 7.24 67.35
C GLN A 448 -7.70 6.26 68.49
N CYS A 449 -7.21 5.01 68.40
CA CYS A 449 -7.35 4.03 69.49
C CYS A 449 -6.68 4.50 70.77
N LYS A 450 -5.51 5.15 70.69
CA LYS A 450 -4.86 5.72 71.88
C LYS A 450 -5.68 6.89 72.43
N ALA A 451 -6.17 7.80 71.60
CA ALA A 451 -6.95 8.97 71.99
C ALA A 451 -8.27 8.55 72.68
N ALA A 452 -9.02 7.61 72.11
CA ALA A 452 -10.24 7.07 72.70
C ALA A 452 -10.02 6.50 74.12
N LEU A 453 -8.89 5.81 74.35
CA LEU A 453 -8.50 5.33 75.69
C LEU A 453 -8.14 6.45 76.68
N ARG A 454 -7.76 7.64 76.21
CA ARG A 454 -7.52 8.83 77.07
C ARG A 454 -8.82 9.59 77.31
N GLU A 455 -9.70 9.64 76.31
CA GLU A 455 -11.05 10.18 76.45
C GLU A 455 -11.87 9.36 77.45
N SER A 456 -11.84 8.03 77.38
CA SER A 456 -12.52 7.17 78.38
C SER A 456 -11.94 7.36 79.78
N PHE A 457 -10.62 7.37 79.93
CA PHE A 457 -9.96 7.63 81.21
C PHE A 457 -10.31 9.00 81.79
N LEU A 458 -10.38 10.05 80.97
CA LEU A 458 -10.75 11.39 81.42
C LEU A 458 -12.23 11.47 81.80
N ASN A 459 -13.13 10.81 81.06
CA ASN A 459 -14.54 10.71 81.43
C ASN A 459 -14.74 9.92 82.75
N GLU A 460 -14.02 8.82 82.96
CA GLU A 460 -14.01 8.09 84.24
C GLU A 460 -13.49 8.96 85.39
N SER A 461 -12.44 9.75 85.13
CA SER A 461 -11.82 10.64 86.13
C SER A 461 -12.73 11.81 86.49
N GLU A 462 -13.46 12.35 85.51
CA GLU A 462 -14.48 13.39 85.67
C GLU A 462 -15.66 12.84 86.51
N GLN A 463 -16.15 11.63 86.22
CA GLN A 463 -17.17 10.96 87.04
C GLN A 463 -16.72 10.67 88.48
N MET A 464 -15.48 10.23 88.68
CA MET A 464 -14.92 10.02 90.03
C MET A 464 -14.79 11.35 90.81
N LEU A 465 -14.51 12.46 90.12
CA LEU A 465 -14.46 13.79 90.71
C LEU A 465 -15.84 14.34 91.05
N ASP A 466 -16.84 14.16 90.20
CA ASP A 466 -18.23 14.51 90.51
C ASP A 466 -18.73 13.71 91.72
N GLN A 467 -18.44 12.41 91.78
CA GLN A 467 -18.78 11.56 92.95
C GLN A 467 -18.05 11.98 94.24
N ALA A 468 -16.78 12.42 94.14
CA ALA A 468 -16.03 12.95 95.28
C ALA A 468 -16.60 14.30 95.72
N ARG A 469 -16.96 15.19 94.79
CA ARG A 469 -17.61 16.48 95.03
C ARG A 469 -18.97 16.31 95.71
N ASP A 470 -19.80 15.39 95.23
CA ASP A 470 -21.08 15.04 95.86
C ASP A 470 -20.89 14.47 97.29
N SER A 471 -19.79 13.74 97.52
CA SER A 471 -19.45 13.21 98.85
C SER A 471 -18.94 14.29 99.81
N LEU A 472 -18.27 15.34 99.30
CA LEU A 472 -17.85 16.53 100.07
C LEU A 472 -19.03 17.42 100.48
N THR A 473 -20.15 17.40 99.75
CA THR A 473 -21.36 18.13 100.17
C THR A 473 -22.12 17.49 101.34
N LYS A 474 -21.65 16.33 101.85
CA LYS A 474 -22.33 15.54 102.89
C LYS A 474 -21.39 15.35 104.10
N PRO A 475 -21.74 15.88 105.30
CA PRO A 475 -20.80 16.00 106.42
C PRO A 475 -20.42 14.69 107.13
N THR A 476 -20.91 13.53 106.66
CA THR A 476 -20.58 12.20 107.20
C THR A 476 -19.76 11.34 106.24
N THR A 477 -19.32 11.89 105.10
CA THR A 477 -18.62 11.12 104.05
C THR A 477 -17.29 11.73 103.57
N GLY A 478 -16.68 12.63 104.35
CA GLY A 478 -15.38 13.26 104.05
C GLY A 478 -14.29 12.23 103.74
N GLU A 479 -14.03 11.28 104.65
CA GLU A 479 -13.05 10.19 104.46
C GLU A 479 -13.24 9.38 103.17
N ALA A 480 -14.50 9.20 102.73
CA ALA A 480 -14.80 8.49 101.49
C ALA A 480 -14.57 9.36 100.23
N ALA A 481 -14.64 10.68 100.35
CA ALA A 481 -14.22 11.59 99.29
C ALA A 481 -12.68 11.61 99.18
N THR A 482 -11.98 11.68 100.30
CA THR A 482 -10.52 11.83 100.34
C THR A 482 -9.79 10.57 99.87
N GLN A 483 -10.29 9.38 100.21
CA GLN A 483 -9.85 8.11 99.62
C GLN A 483 -10.06 8.04 98.09
N ARG A 484 -11.16 8.60 97.57
CA ARG A 484 -11.38 8.66 96.10
C ARG A 484 -10.44 9.64 95.41
N LEU A 485 -10.13 10.76 96.06
CA LEU A 485 -9.23 11.78 95.54
C LEU A 485 -7.77 11.30 95.52
N SER A 486 -7.30 10.63 96.57
CA SER A 486 -5.96 10.02 96.59
C SER A 486 -5.82 8.87 95.58
N MET A 487 -6.86 8.04 95.42
CA MET A 487 -6.93 7.05 94.33
C MET A 487 -6.89 7.70 92.94
N LEU A 488 -7.51 8.88 92.77
CA LEU A 488 -7.48 9.62 91.51
C LEU A 488 -6.10 10.23 91.25
N GLU A 489 -5.49 10.85 92.24
CA GLU A 489 -4.13 11.42 92.17
C GLU A 489 -3.11 10.37 91.71
N ALA A 490 -3.11 9.20 92.36
CA ALA A 490 -2.28 8.06 92.00
C ALA A 490 -2.56 7.53 90.57
N ARG A 491 -3.77 7.73 90.03
CA ARG A 491 -4.14 7.37 88.65
C ARG A 491 -3.77 8.43 87.61
N ILE A 492 -3.75 9.73 87.96
CA ILE A 492 -3.47 10.84 87.05
C ILE A 492 -1.97 10.98 86.79
N LEU A 493 -1.14 11.01 87.83
CA LEU A 493 0.30 11.27 87.74
C LEU A 493 1.02 10.38 86.69
N PRO A 494 0.77 9.05 86.59
CA PRO A 494 1.44 8.20 85.59
C PRO A 494 0.96 8.40 84.13
N GLN A 495 -0.09 9.21 83.89
CA GLN A 495 -0.62 9.40 82.54
C GLN A 495 0.06 10.52 81.78
N GLU A 496 0.80 11.42 82.43
CA GLU A 496 1.34 12.61 81.76
C GLU A 496 2.22 12.25 80.55
N GLY A 497 3.20 11.36 80.74
CA GLY A 497 4.05 10.86 79.65
C GLY A 497 3.27 10.14 78.55
N ARG A 498 2.08 9.59 78.85
CA ARG A 498 1.18 8.95 77.87
C ARG A 498 0.38 9.96 77.05
N PHE A 499 0.13 11.17 77.58
CA PHE A 499 -0.41 12.30 76.81
C PHE A 499 0.67 12.98 75.98
N GLN A 500 1.87 13.18 76.53
CA GLN A 500 3.02 13.72 75.80
C GLN A 500 3.38 12.82 74.59
N ALA A 501 3.41 11.50 74.77
CA ALA A 501 3.63 10.52 73.70
C ALA A 501 2.53 10.53 72.62
N LEU A 502 1.32 11.01 72.93
CA LEU A 502 0.22 11.16 71.98
C LEU A 502 0.37 12.44 71.14
N GLY A 503 0.86 13.53 71.74
CA GLY A 503 1.32 14.73 71.02
C GLY A 503 2.50 14.45 70.07
N ALA A 504 3.48 13.66 70.51
CA ALA A 504 4.58 13.22 69.65
C ALA A 504 4.10 12.38 68.43
N TYR A 505 2.99 11.64 68.59
CA TYR A 505 2.38 10.88 67.50
C TYR A 505 1.76 11.79 66.42
N LEU A 506 1.16 12.92 66.82
CA LEU A 506 0.62 13.92 65.87
C LEU A 506 1.72 14.55 65.03
N MET A 507 2.87 14.86 65.63
CA MET A 507 4.03 15.39 64.90
C MET A 507 4.55 14.40 63.84
N GLN A 508 4.47 13.09 64.10
CA GLN A 508 4.85 12.05 63.12
C GLN A 508 3.84 11.86 61.98
N VAL A 509 2.58 12.30 62.14
CA VAL A 509 1.54 12.24 61.10
C VAL A 509 1.67 13.41 60.10
N GLY A 510 2.37 14.50 60.47
CA GLY A 510 2.94 15.45 59.51
C GLY A 510 1.95 16.25 58.66
N ARG A 511 0.68 16.38 59.06
CA ARG A 511 -0.32 17.21 58.34
C ARG A 511 -0.54 18.57 59.01
N PRO A 512 -0.19 19.69 58.36
CA PRO A 512 -1.05 20.87 58.39
C PRO A 512 -2.28 20.56 57.52
N LEU A 513 -3.46 20.38 58.13
CA LEU A 513 -4.70 20.07 57.42
C LEU A 513 -5.37 21.36 56.88
N PRO A 514 -5.45 21.61 55.56
CA PRO A 514 -6.00 22.86 55.01
C PRO A 514 -7.52 23.02 55.17
N VAL A 515 -8.21 22.07 55.82
CA VAL A 515 -9.67 22.04 56.01
C VAL A 515 -10.06 21.95 57.50
N PHE A 516 -9.08 21.99 58.42
CA PHE A 516 -9.32 21.94 59.88
C PHE A 516 -9.12 23.29 60.60
N CYS A 517 -8.92 24.39 59.86
CA CYS A 517 -8.65 25.72 60.44
C CYS A 517 -9.91 26.54 60.79
N SER A 518 -11.12 26.02 60.57
CA SER A 518 -12.37 26.73 60.90
C SER A 518 -12.97 26.38 62.27
N SER A 519 -12.35 25.46 63.02
CA SER A 519 -12.62 25.24 64.45
C SER A 519 -11.39 24.59 65.09
N PRO A 520 -10.83 25.14 66.19
CA PRO A 520 -9.68 24.53 66.85
C PRO A 520 -10.07 23.14 67.37
N ASN A 521 -9.24 22.12 67.09
CA ASN A 521 -9.48 20.71 67.42
C ASN A 521 -10.07 20.53 68.82
N PRO A 522 -11.39 20.31 68.95
CA PRO A 522 -12.06 20.45 70.23
C PRO A 522 -11.60 19.36 71.19
N SER A 523 -11.37 18.13 70.73
CA SER A 523 -10.92 17.02 71.57
C SER A 523 -9.58 17.29 72.25
N MET A 524 -8.45 17.42 71.54
CA MET A 524 -7.15 17.60 72.24
C MET A 524 -7.09 18.85 73.12
N ALA A 525 -7.72 19.96 72.71
CA ALA A 525 -7.80 21.18 73.53
C ALA A 525 -8.75 21.01 74.74
N LEU A 526 -9.88 20.29 74.58
CA LEU A 526 -10.74 19.89 75.70
C LEU A 526 -10.04 18.92 76.62
N LEU A 527 -9.23 17.98 76.14
CA LEU A 527 -8.58 16.98 76.99
C LEU A 527 -7.48 17.63 77.83
N THR A 528 -6.72 18.60 77.30
CA THR A 528 -5.77 19.38 78.12
C THR A 528 -6.48 20.36 79.06
N LEU A 529 -7.52 21.05 78.60
CA LEU A 529 -8.32 21.95 79.44
C LEU A 529 -9.08 21.22 80.56
N ARG A 530 -9.66 20.05 80.25
CA ARG A 530 -10.29 19.15 81.23
C ARG A 530 -9.23 18.65 82.19
N ARG A 531 -8.09 18.12 81.71
CA ARG A 531 -7.01 17.65 82.60
C ARG A 531 -6.60 18.73 83.61
N GLY A 532 -6.34 19.96 83.15
CA GLY A 532 -6.03 21.09 84.03
C GLY A 532 -7.15 21.44 85.02
N ARG A 533 -8.42 21.31 84.61
CA ARG A 533 -9.58 21.48 85.50
C ARG A 533 -9.69 20.36 86.54
N LEU A 534 -9.44 19.10 86.17
CA LEU A 534 -9.43 17.96 87.09
C LEU A 534 -8.28 18.11 88.11
N GLU A 535 -7.09 18.51 87.65
CA GLU A 535 -5.91 18.81 88.49
C GLU A 535 -6.21 19.94 89.50
N GLN A 536 -6.79 21.06 89.06
CA GLN A 536 -7.19 22.17 89.94
C GLN A 536 -8.26 21.78 90.97
N THR A 537 -9.22 20.94 90.57
CA THR A 537 -10.32 20.50 91.45
C THR A 537 -9.81 19.51 92.51
N LEU A 538 -8.86 18.65 92.15
CA LEU A 538 -8.15 17.77 93.07
C LEU A 538 -7.36 18.57 94.12
N GLN A 539 -6.60 19.59 93.70
CA GLN A 539 -5.86 20.47 94.61
C GLN A 539 -6.77 21.21 95.62
N LEU A 540 -7.91 21.74 95.15
CA LEU A 540 -8.90 22.36 96.02
C LEU A 540 -9.43 21.36 97.07
N ALA A 541 -9.69 20.12 96.68
CA ALA A 541 -10.23 19.11 97.56
C ALA A 541 -9.20 18.55 98.55
N GLN A 542 -7.92 18.46 98.17
CA GLN A 542 -6.81 18.18 99.09
C GLN A 542 -6.67 19.27 100.16
N PHE A 543 -6.80 20.55 99.78
CA PHE A 543 -6.79 21.66 100.73
C PHE A 543 -7.96 21.57 101.72
N LEU A 544 -9.18 21.30 101.23
CA LEU A 544 -10.35 21.10 102.10
C LEU A 544 -10.19 19.89 103.04
N HIS A 545 -9.58 18.79 102.58
CA HIS A 545 -9.26 17.65 103.44
C HIS A 545 -8.32 18.02 104.59
N SER A 546 -7.24 18.75 104.29
CA SER A 546 -6.32 19.24 105.32
C SER A 546 -7.04 20.15 106.33
N CYS A 547 -7.99 20.98 105.89
CA CYS A 547 -8.84 21.74 106.81
C CYS A 547 -9.76 20.85 107.65
N GLU A 548 -10.33 19.76 107.11
CA GLU A 548 -11.14 18.80 107.87
C GLU A 548 -10.31 18.02 108.91
N GLU A 549 -9.05 17.66 108.59
CA GLU A 549 -8.12 17.01 109.51
C GLU A 549 -7.73 17.94 110.67
N GLU A 550 -7.39 19.20 110.37
CA GLU A 550 -7.13 20.24 111.37
C GLU A 550 -8.38 20.53 112.24
N GLU A 551 -9.58 20.57 111.64
CA GLU A 551 -10.82 20.75 112.41
C GLU A 551 -11.15 19.52 113.27
N ALA A 552 -10.86 18.30 112.79
CA ALA A 552 -10.97 17.08 113.58
C ALA A 552 -9.99 17.06 114.75
N TRP A 553 -8.73 17.46 114.52
CA TRP A 553 -7.71 17.63 115.56
C TRP A 553 -8.13 18.66 116.61
N LEU A 554 -8.69 19.81 116.20
CA LEU A 554 -9.26 20.82 117.09
C LEU A 554 -10.48 20.31 117.87
N ARG A 555 -11.34 19.49 117.25
CA ARG A 555 -12.49 18.84 117.94
C ARG A 555 -12.02 17.79 118.95
N GLU A 556 -11.01 16.99 118.62
CA GLU A 556 -10.43 16.01 119.53
C GLU A 556 -9.75 16.70 120.73
N HIS A 557 -8.91 17.70 120.48
CA HIS A 557 -8.26 18.48 121.55
C HIS A 557 -9.27 19.19 122.45
N ARG A 558 -10.34 19.76 121.88
CA ARG A 558 -11.46 20.31 122.66
C ARG A 558 -12.12 19.24 123.53
N GLN A 559 -12.38 18.05 122.98
CA GLN A 559 -13.02 16.98 123.73
C GLN A 559 -12.11 16.37 124.82
N ILE A 560 -10.79 16.37 124.62
CA ILE A 560 -9.80 16.03 125.63
C ILE A 560 -9.82 17.07 126.78
N MET A 561 -9.89 18.36 126.45
CA MET A 561 -10.01 19.44 127.43
C MET A 561 -11.34 19.36 128.22
N GLU A 562 -12.46 19.09 127.57
CA GLU A 562 -13.78 18.96 128.22
C GLU A 562 -13.92 17.70 129.08
N LYS A 563 -13.24 16.60 128.75
CA LYS A 563 -13.25 15.34 129.52
C LYS A 563 -12.19 15.28 130.62
N ALA A 564 -11.38 16.31 130.81
CA ALA A 564 -10.33 16.36 131.82
C ALA A 564 -10.90 16.49 133.24
N ALA A 565 -11.27 15.36 133.85
CA ALA A 565 -11.78 15.32 135.22
C ALA A 565 -10.72 15.81 136.22
N LEU A 566 -11.07 16.86 136.97
CA LEU A 566 -10.29 17.37 138.10
C LEU A 566 -10.28 16.31 139.22
N GLY A 567 -9.19 15.58 139.34
CA GLY A 567 -8.98 14.57 140.37
C GLY A 567 -9.04 15.17 141.78
N ARG A 568 -9.47 14.37 142.76
CA ARG A 568 -9.73 14.85 144.14
C ARG A 568 -8.46 14.93 145.00
N ASP A 569 -7.37 14.33 144.54
CA ASP A 569 -6.09 14.28 145.24
C ASP A 569 -5.01 15.10 144.54
N LEU A 570 -4.10 15.69 145.33
CA LEU A 570 -3.02 16.58 144.86
C LEU A 570 -2.13 15.97 143.75
N THR A 571 -1.91 14.65 143.79
CA THR A 571 -1.15 13.89 142.78
C THR A 571 -1.90 13.76 141.44
N GLN A 572 -3.23 13.64 141.48
CA GLN A 572 -4.09 13.59 140.29
C GLN A 572 -4.19 14.97 139.64
N ILE A 573 -4.27 16.04 140.45
CA ILE A 573 -4.25 17.43 139.96
C ILE A 573 -2.88 17.72 139.30
N SER A 574 -1.77 17.34 139.94
CA SER A 574 -0.42 17.52 139.36
C SER A 574 -0.25 16.80 138.03
N THR A 575 -0.81 15.59 137.86
CA THR A 575 -0.72 14.84 136.60
C THR A 575 -1.67 15.38 135.53
N ALA A 576 -2.85 15.87 135.88
CA ALA A 576 -3.74 16.59 134.96
C ALA A 576 -3.11 17.90 134.45
N LEU A 577 -2.47 18.67 135.34
CA LEU A 577 -1.80 19.94 135.00
C LEU A 577 -0.55 19.69 134.14
N GLN A 578 0.18 18.60 134.37
CA GLN A 578 1.29 18.18 133.51
C GLN A 578 0.80 17.77 132.11
N LYS A 579 -0.31 17.02 132.00
CA LYS A 579 -0.95 16.69 130.70
C LYS A 579 -1.38 17.96 129.96
N HIS A 580 -2.05 18.89 130.64
CA HIS A 580 -2.47 20.17 130.05
C HIS A 580 -1.28 21.03 129.56
N LYS A 581 -0.11 20.95 130.22
CA LYS A 581 1.12 21.59 129.71
C LYS A 581 1.67 20.93 128.45
N VAL A 582 1.54 19.61 128.31
CA VAL A 582 1.98 18.87 127.11
C VAL A 582 1.02 19.08 125.93
N SER A 583 -0.28 19.27 126.18
CA SER A 583 -1.28 19.59 125.15
C SER A 583 -1.38 21.07 124.75
N ALA A 584 -0.46 21.92 125.23
CA ALA A 584 -0.40 23.36 124.95
C ALA A 584 0.92 23.77 124.26
N LEU A 585 1.69 22.79 123.80
CA LEU A 585 2.90 22.88 122.99
C LEU A 585 2.68 22.10 121.69
#